data_AF-A0A450V9U4-F1
#
_entry.id   AF-A0A450V9U4-F1
#
_cell.length_a   1.000
_cell.length_b   1.000
_cell.length_c   1.000
_cell.angle_alpha   90.00
_cell.angle_beta   90.00
_cell.angle_gamma   90.00
#
_symmetry.space_group_name_H-M   'P 1'
#
loop_
_entity.id
_entity.type
_entity.pdbx_description
1 polymer ?
#
loop_
_entity_poly.entity_id
_entity_poly.type
_entity_poly.pdbx_seq_one_letter_code
_entity_poly.pdbx_strand_id
1 'polypeptide(L)'
;MMKPSIYIETSIPSFYYEVRTEADNVARRQWTREWWDEHLSGYDAYTSEAVIEELEGGSFPGKVNALELMEELPLLDINEPIIDIVATYISHRVMPNDPAGDALHLAVASFHKCDFFARSHAPAWEPEGSFSFPSSSSGMQSRKLQLPTEQQP
;
A
#
# COMPACT_ATOMS: atom_id res chain seq x y z
N MET A 1 7.93 -1.87 24.17
CA MET A 1 8.53 -1.10 23.06
C MET A 1 7.41 -0.33 22.39
N MET A 2 7.71 0.84 21.83
CA MET A 2 6.70 1.61 21.08
C MET A 2 6.57 0.96 19.70
N LYS A 3 5.35 0.70 19.24
CA LYS A 3 5.11 0.13 17.92
C LYS A 3 5.27 1.25 16.88
N PRO A 4 5.80 0.97 15.69
CA PRO A 4 5.73 1.92 14.59
C PRO A 4 4.27 2.16 14.20
N SER A 5 3.97 3.40 13.87
CA SER A 5 2.65 3.83 13.40
C SER A 5 2.47 3.56 11.92
N ILE A 6 1.28 3.15 11.50
CA ILE A 6 0.98 2.87 10.09
C ILE A 6 -0.38 3.42 9.68
N TYR A 7 -0.41 4.08 8.53
CA TYR A 7 -1.65 4.51 7.90
C TYR A 7 -2.10 3.48 6.86
N ILE A 8 -3.34 3.02 6.98
CA ILE A 8 -3.98 2.08 6.07
C ILE A 8 -4.83 2.86 5.07
N GLU A 9 -4.57 2.72 3.77
CA GLU A 9 -5.45 3.25 2.72
C GLU A 9 -6.40 2.20 2.13
N THR A 10 -7.35 2.66 1.33
CA THR A 10 -8.51 1.93 0.78
C THR A 10 -8.20 0.63 0.06
N SER A 11 -7.05 0.52 -0.59
CA SER A 11 -6.72 -0.67 -1.36
C SER A 11 -6.45 -1.88 -0.45
N ILE A 12 -6.01 -1.69 0.80
CA ILE A 12 -5.84 -2.79 1.77
C ILE A 12 -7.17 -3.51 2.06
N PRO A 13 -8.22 -2.86 2.63
CA PRO A 13 -9.49 -3.54 2.87
C PRO A 13 -10.16 -4.01 1.57
N SER A 14 -9.97 -3.29 0.45
CA SER A 14 -10.49 -3.71 -0.86
C SER A 14 -9.88 -5.03 -1.34
N PHE A 15 -8.55 -5.20 -1.24
CA PHE A 15 -7.88 -6.44 -1.62
C PHE A 15 -8.09 -7.57 -0.61
N TYR A 16 -8.24 -7.25 0.68
CA TYR A 16 -8.57 -8.24 1.71
C TYR A 16 -9.87 -8.98 1.38
N TYR A 17 -10.88 -8.26 0.85
CA TYR A 17 -12.17 -8.82 0.41
C TYR A 17 -12.33 -8.92 -1.12
N GLU A 18 -11.23 -8.91 -1.88
CA GLU A 18 -11.27 -9.16 -3.32
C GLU A 18 -11.84 -10.57 -3.60
N VAL A 19 -12.67 -10.71 -4.63
CA VAL A 19 -13.34 -11.98 -4.96
C VAL A 19 -12.93 -12.53 -6.32
N ARG A 20 -12.30 -11.69 -7.15
CA ARG A 20 -11.83 -12.11 -8.47
C ARG A 20 -10.80 -13.25 -8.36
N THR A 21 -10.79 -14.09 -9.39
CA THR A 21 -10.11 -15.39 -9.39
C THR A 21 -8.90 -15.45 -10.30
N GLU A 22 -8.57 -14.37 -11.01
CA GLU A 22 -7.31 -14.28 -11.76
C GLU A 22 -6.13 -14.37 -10.80
N ALA A 23 -5.06 -15.03 -11.24
CA ALA A 23 -3.91 -15.37 -10.41
C ALA A 23 -3.36 -14.16 -9.64
N ASP A 24 -3.24 -13.00 -10.29
CA ASP A 24 -2.73 -11.78 -9.68
C ASP A 24 -3.62 -11.27 -8.55
N ASN A 25 -4.94 -11.36 -8.68
CA ASN A 25 -5.89 -10.92 -7.66
C ASN A 25 -5.93 -11.88 -6.47
N VAL A 26 -5.83 -13.18 -6.76
CA VAL A 26 -5.73 -14.22 -5.72
C VAL A 26 -4.44 -14.02 -4.91
N ALA A 27 -3.30 -13.81 -5.58
CA ALA A 27 -2.02 -13.58 -4.93
C ALA A 27 -2.04 -12.32 -4.04
N ARG A 28 -2.50 -11.19 -4.59
CA ARG A 28 -2.61 -9.93 -3.83
C ARG A 28 -3.52 -10.08 -2.61
N ARG A 29 -4.70 -10.70 -2.77
CA ARG A 29 -5.60 -10.98 -1.64
C ARG A 29 -4.95 -11.83 -0.56
N GLN A 30 -4.22 -12.87 -0.95
CA GLN A 30 -3.54 -13.75 0.01
C GLN A 30 -2.47 -12.98 0.78
N TRP A 31 -1.61 -12.21 0.10
CA TRP A 31 -0.60 -11.40 0.75
C TRP A 31 -1.19 -10.31 1.65
N THR A 32 -2.27 -9.65 1.22
CA THR A 32 -2.97 -8.67 2.04
C THR A 32 -3.55 -9.28 3.31
N ARG A 33 -4.14 -10.48 3.22
CA ARG A 33 -4.67 -11.21 4.39
C ARG A 33 -3.57 -11.66 5.33
N GLU A 34 -2.52 -12.30 4.81
CA GLU A 34 -1.36 -12.72 5.60
C GLU A 34 -0.71 -11.55 6.34
N TRP A 35 -0.51 -10.43 5.66
CA TRP A 35 0.01 -9.21 6.29
C TRP A 35 -0.93 -8.66 7.36
N TRP A 36 -2.22 -8.55 7.06
CA TRP A 36 -3.22 -8.02 7.99
C TRP A 36 -3.33 -8.91 9.24
N ASP A 37 -3.53 -10.20 9.05
CA ASP A 37 -3.81 -11.17 10.11
C ASP A 37 -2.58 -11.43 10.99
N GLU A 38 -1.39 -11.50 10.39
CA GLU A 38 -0.17 -11.92 11.10
C GLU A 38 0.71 -10.75 11.53
N HIS A 39 0.72 -9.63 10.79
CA HIS A 39 1.71 -8.57 10.97
C HIS A 39 1.14 -7.24 11.48
N LEU A 40 -0.14 -6.93 11.25
CA LEU A 40 -0.73 -5.65 11.66
C LEU A 40 -0.63 -5.41 13.17
N SER A 41 -0.71 -6.48 13.97
CA SER A 41 -0.58 -6.43 15.43
C SER A 41 0.77 -5.85 15.91
N GLY A 42 1.80 -5.84 15.05
CA GLY A 42 3.10 -5.22 15.30
C GLY A 42 3.11 -3.70 15.19
N TYR A 43 2.03 -3.07 14.70
CA TYR A 43 1.93 -1.64 14.45
C TYR A 43 0.85 -0.98 15.33
N ASP A 44 0.96 0.34 15.47
CA ASP A 44 -0.17 1.18 15.86
C ASP A 44 -0.86 1.65 14.57
N ALA A 45 -1.94 0.96 14.19
CA ALA A 45 -2.61 1.13 12.90
C ALA A 45 -3.71 2.19 12.95
N TYR A 46 -3.79 3.00 11.90
CA TYR A 46 -4.71 4.11 11.77
C TYR A 46 -5.31 4.15 10.36
N THR A 47 -6.50 4.74 10.22
CA THR A 47 -7.11 5.07 8.94
C THR A 47 -7.70 6.50 9.00
N SER A 48 -8.53 6.92 8.05
CA SER A 48 -9.20 8.22 8.09
C SER A 48 -10.52 8.19 7.35
N GLU A 49 -11.33 9.24 7.52
CA GLU A 49 -12.62 9.41 6.82
C GLU A 49 -12.50 9.28 5.30
N ALA A 50 -11.39 9.73 4.70
CA ALA A 50 -11.14 9.57 3.26
C ALA A 50 -11.24 8.10 2.79
N VAL A 51 -10.78 7.14 3.59
CA VAL A 51 -10.86 5.71 3.26
C VAL A 51 -12.32 5.23 3.30
N ILE A 52 -13.08 5.70 4.29
CA ILE A 52 -14.50 5.37 4.41
C ILE A 52 -15.25 5.92 3.20
N GLU A 53 -15.03 7.19 2.83
CA GLU A 53 -15.65 7.82 1.67
C GLU A 53 -15.31 7.10 0.35
N GLU A 54 -14.06 6.68 0.16
CA GLU A 54 -13.67 5.92 -1.04
C GLU A 54 -14.32 4.53 -1.09
N LEU A 55 -14.37 3.81 0.03
CA LEU A 55 -15.07 2.51 0.12
C LEU A 55 -16.57 2.66 -0.11
N GLU A 56 -17.17 3.75 0.41
CA GLU A 56 -18.56 4.09 0.20
C GLU A 56 -18.87 4.47 -1.26
N GLY A 57 -17.97 5.21 -1.91
CA GLY A 57 -18.06 5.53 -3.34
C GLY A 57 -17.81 4.33 -4.25
N GLY A 58 -17.05 3.34 -3.78
CA GLY A 58 -16.74 2.11 -4.49
C GLY A 58 -17.93 1.16 -4.67
N SER A 59 -17.89 0.36 -5.74
CA SER A 59 -18.85 -0.73 -5.99
C SER A 59 -18.09 -2.04 -6.18
N PHE A 60 -18.10 -2.89 -5.15
CA PHE A 60 -17.48 -4.22 -5.20
C PHE A 60 -18.15 -5.17 -4.19
N PRO A 61 -18.13 -6.50 -4.43
CA PRO A 61 -18.85 -7.46 -3.60
C PRO A 61 -18.44 -7.46 -2.12
N GLY A 62 -17.19 -7.10 -1.81
CA GLY A 62 -16.63 -7.09 -0.47
C GLY A 62 -16.85 -5.81 0.33
N LYS A 63 -17.58 -4.81 -0.20
CA LYS A 63 -17.68 -3.46 0.37
C LYS A 63 -18.10 -3.42 1.84
N VAL A 64 -19.16 -4.15 2.19
CA VAL A 64 -19.68 -4.15 3.58
C VAL A 64 -18.61 -4.63 4.55
N ASN A 65 -17.98 -5.77 4.24
CA ASN A 65 -16.92 -6.30 5.10
C ASN A 65 -15.69 -5.38 5.13
N ALA A 66 -15.36 -4.72 4.01
CA ALA A 66 -14.26 -3.77 3.93
C ALA A 66 -14.48 -2.53 4.83
N LEU A 67 -15.71 -2.04 4.90
CA LEU A 67 -16.10 -0.96 5.83
C LEU A 67 -16.01 -1.44 7.29
N GLU A 68 -16.61 -2.59 7.61
CA GLU A 68 -16.53 -3.19 8.95
C GLU A 68 -15.08 -3.38 9.42
N LEU A 69 -14.18 -3.79 8.52
CA LEU A 69 -12.75 -3.94 8.82
C LEU A 69 -12.07 -2.62 9.18
N MET A 70 -12.49 -1.50 8.57
CA MET A 70 -11.93 -0.17 8.85
C MET A 70 -12.52 0.48 10.10
N GLU A 71 -13.75 0.13 10.48
CA GLU A 71 -14.39 0.62 11.73
C GLU A 71 -13.61 0.21 12.99
N GLU A 72 -12.80 -0.85 12.92
CA GLU A 72 -11.94 -1.29 14.03
C GLU A 72 -10.71 -0.38 14.24
N LEU A 73 -10.36 0.46 13.26
CA LEU A 73 -9.18 1.31 13.32
C LEU A 73 -9.51 2.74 13.79
N PRO A 74 -8.66 3.36 14.61
CA PRO A 74 -8.79 4.78 14.94
C PRO A 74 -8.66 5.66 13.70
N LEU A 75 -9.53 6.67 13.59
CA LEU A 75 -9.53 7.65 12.51
C LEU A 75 -8.60 8.82 12.84
N LEU A 76 -7.74 9.17 11.88
CA LEU A 76 -6.96 10.40 11.89
C LEU A 76 -7.77 11.55 11.33
N ASP A 77 -7.72 12.69 12.03
CA ASP A 77 -8.41 13.91 11.63
C ASP A 77 -7.84 14.46 10.31
N ILE A 78 -8.76 14.90 9.44
CA ILE A 78 -8.45 15.66 8.23
C ILE A 78 -8.83 17.12 8.48
N ASN A 79 -7.86 18.03 8.38
CA ASN A 79 -8.02 19.45 8.71
C ASN A 79 -7.43 20.35 7.61
N GLU A 80 -7.63 21.67 7.73
CA GLU A 80 -7.19 22.63 6.70
C GLU A 80 -5.68 22.54 6.37
N PRO A 81 -4.75 22.37 7.33
CA PRO A 81 -3.34 22.13 7.01
C PRO A 81 -3.09 20.94 6.08
N ILE A 82 -3.85 19.85 6.21
CA ILE A 82 -3.72 18.70 5.32
C ILE A 82 -4.17 19.07 3.90
N ILE A 83 -5.25 19.85 3.76
CA ILE A 83 -5.73 20.33 2.45
C ILE A 83 -4.69 21.22 1.78
N ASP A 84 -4.01 22.09 2.53
CA ASP A 84 -2.92 22.92 2.01
C ASP A 84 -1.72 22.09 1.53
N ILE A 85 -1.41 20.99 2.23
CA ILE A 85 -0.38 20.03 1.81
C ILE A 85 -0.77 19.36 0.50
N VAL A 86 -2.01 18.91 0.35
CA VAL A 86 -2.52 18.32 -0.90
C VAL A 86 -2.41 19.31 -2.06
N ALA A 87 -2.83 20.56 -1.86
CA ALA A 87 -2.72 21.62 -2.86
C ALA A 87 -1.25 21.87 -3.25
N THR A 88 -0.33 21.79 -2.29
CA THR A 88 1.11 21.88 -2.52
C THR A 88 1.61 20.69 -3.36
N TYR A 89 1.22 19.45 -3.03
CA TYR A 89 1.60 18.27 -3.81
C TYR A 89 1.16 18.37 -5.27
N ILE A 90 -0.07 18.83 -5.50
CA ILE A 90 -0.64 18.96 -6.85
C ILE A 90 0.01 20.10 -7.63
N SER A 91 0.13 21.30 -7.02
CA SER A 91 0.70 22.47 -7.69
C SER A 91 2.16 22.25 -8.10
N HIS A 92 2.92 21.52 -7.29
CA HIS A 92 4.30 21.16 -7.57
C HIS A 92 4.45 19.85 -8.36
N ARG A 93 3.35 19.20 -8.76
CA ARG A 93 3.32 17.94 -9.52
C ARG A 93 4.07 16.79 -8.85
N VAL A 94 4.08 16.79 -7.51
CA VAL A 94 4.61 15.69 -6.69
C VAL A 94 3.65 14.50 -6.72
N MET A 95 2.35 14.78 -6.82
CA MET A 95 1.28 13.78 -6.90
C MET A 95 0.35 14.03 -8.09
N PRO A 96 -0.44 13.03 -8.53
CA PRO A 96 -1.47 13.21 -9.54
C PRO A 96 -2.44 14.34 -9.18
N ASN A 97 -3.06 14.96 -10.19
CA ASN A 97 -4.07 16.00 -9.99
C ASN A 97 -5.43 15.40 -9.59
N ASP A 98 -5.44 14.76 -8.42
CA ASP A 98 -6.59 14.17 -7.76
C ASP A 98 -6.52 14.52 -6.27
N PRO A 99 -7.24 15.57 -5.83
CA PRO A 99 -7.20 16.06 -4.45
C PRO A 99 -7.82 15.12 -3.43
N ALA A 100 -8.68 14.18 -3.86
CA ALA A 100 -9.35 13.24 -2.97
C ALA A 100 -8.65 11.87 -2.92
N GLY A 101 -7.88 11.51 -3.96
CA GLY A 101 -7.18 10.24 -4.04
C GLY A 101 -5.83 10.20 -3.30
N ASP A 102 -4.84 9.54 -3.89
CA ASP A 102 -3.52 9.25 -3.29
C ASP A 102 -2.83 10.47 -2.65
N ALA A 103 -3.04 11.68 -3.16
CA ALA A 103 -2.45 12.90 -2.61
C ALA A 103 -2.95 13.19 -1.17
N LEU A 104 -4.24 12.97 -0.91
CA LEU A 104 -4.86 13.16 0.39
C LEU A 104 -4.34 12.13 1.39
N HIS A 105 -4.38 10.85 1.03
CA HIS A 105 -3.88 9.76 1.87
C HIS A 105 -2.42 9.96 2.28
N LEU A 106 -1.56 10.37 1.33
CA LEU A 106 -0.16 10.68 1.62
C LEU A 106 -0.02 11.89 2.55
N ALA A 107 -0.83 12.94 2.36
CA ALA A 107 -0.81 14.13 3.20
C ALA A 107 -1.25 13.83 4.64
N VAL A 108 -2.30 13.03 4.82
CA VAL A 108 -2.77 12.57 6.14
C VAL A 108 -1.66 11.81 6.87
N ALA A 109 -1.12 10.77 6.23
CA ALA A 109 -0.04 9.96 6.81
C ALA A 109 1.19 10.81 7.18
N SER A 110 1.57 11.74 6.31
CA SER A 110 2.74 12.61 6.52
C SER A 110 2.51 13.63 7.64
N PHE A 111 1.34 14.26 7.70
CA PHE A 111 0.99 15.27 8.71
C PHE A 111 0.96 14.67 10.11
N HIS A 112 0.37 13.48 10.25
CA HIS A 112 0.29 12.74 11.51
C HIS A 112 1.56 11.95 11.85
N LYS A 113 2.60 12.04 11.00
CA LYS A 113 3.91 11.41 11.18
C LYS A 113 3.83 9.88 11.31
N CYS A 114 2.96 9.26 10.52
CA CYS A 114 2.94 7.80 10.41
C CYS A 114 4.31 7.31 9.91
N ASP A 115 4.88 6.31 10.57
CA ASP A 115 6.16 5.72 10.18
C ASP A 115 6.04 5.00 8.83
N PHE A 116 4.86 4.43 8.57
CA PHE A 116 4.57 3.68 7.34
C PHE A 116 3.24 4.09 6.69
N PHE A 117 3.21 3.94 5.38
CA PHE A 117 2.02 4.12 4.52
C PHE A 117 1.74 2.80 3.80
N ALA A 118 0.67 2.10 4.19
CA ALA A 118 0.35 0.77 3.68
C ALA A 118 -0.54 0.85 2.45
N ARG A 119 -0.07 0.35 1.31
CA ARG A 119 -0.88 0.12 0.11
C ARG A 119 -0.66 -1.26 -0.52
N SER A 120 -1.69 -1.80 -1.17
CA SER A 120 -1.69 -3.15 -1.79
C SER A 120 -0.66 -3.38 -2.90
N HIS A 121 0.01 -2.33 -3.39
CA HIS A 121 1.01 -2.41 -4.44
C HIS A 121 2.44 -2.68 -3.94
N ALA A 122 2.66 -2.87 -2.63
CA ALA A 122 3.96 -3.32 -2.15
C ALA A 122 4.19 -4.79 -2.57
N PRO A 123 5.14 -5.08 -3.48
CA PRO A 123 5.47 -6.46 -3.80
C PRO A 123 6.14 -7.09 -2.58
N ALA A 124 5.70 -8.31 -2.22
CA ALA A 124 6.38 -9.23 -1.32
C ALA A 124 7.14 -8.56 -0.16
N TRP A 125 6.45 -8.27 0.94
CA TRP A 125 7.12 -7.96 2.19
C TRP A 125 7.92 -9.19 2.65
N GLU A 126 9.24 -9.18 2.45
CA GLU A 126 10.16 -10.00 3.25
C GLU A 126 10.64 -9.15 4.44
N PRO A 127 10.59 -9.65 5.69
CA PRO A 127 10.98 -8.89 6.88
C PRO A 127 12.48 -8.51 6.94
N GLU A 128 13.27 -8.85 5.92
CA GLU A 128 14.73 -8.78 5.88
C GLU A 128 15.24 -8.06 4.62
N GLY A 129 14.72 -6.86 4.29
CA GLY A 129 15.43 -5.86 3.47
C GLY A 129 16.00 -6.26 2.09
N SER A 130 15.59 -7.38 1.50
CA SER A 130 16.10 -7.86 0.22
C SER A 130 14.99 -7.79 -0.83
N PHE A 131 15.10 -6.81 -1.74
CA PHE A 131 14.22 -6.70 -2.89
C PHE A 131 14.62 -7.77 -3.92
N SER A 132 13.81 -8.81 -4.07
CA SER A 132 13.91 -9.73 -5.21
C SER A 132 12.69 -9.57 -6.11
N PHE A 133 12.91 -9.06 -7.32
CA PHE A 133 11.88 -9.11 -8.36
C PHE A 133 11.61 -10.57 -8.72
N PRO A 134 10.35 -10.98 -8.96
CA PRO A 134 10.08 -12.29 -9.52
C PRO A 134 10.72 -12.36 -10.90
N SER A 135 11.81 -13.12 -11.01
CA SER A 135 12.42 -13.42 -12.30
C SER A 135 11.40 -14.21 -13.12
N SER A 136 10.87 -13.61 -14.17
CA SER A 136 10.10 -14.30 -15.18
C SER A 136 11.06 -15.19 -15.99
N SER A 137 11.05 -16.50 -15.72
CA SER A 137 11.53 -17.52 -16.65
C SER A 137 10.99 -18.87 -16.18
N SER A 138 9.92 -19.40 -16.78
CA SER A 138 10.01 -20.29 -17.95
C SER A 138 11.40 -20.91 -18.09
N GLY A 139 11.51 -22.20 -17.79
CA GLY A 139 12.77 -22.90 -17.61
C GLY A 139 13.76 -22.69 -18.75
N MET A 140 14.97 -22.26 -18.40
CA MET A 140 16.15 -22.53 -19.21
C MET A 140 17.38 -22.53 -18.32
N GLN A 141 18.10 -23.66 -18.34
CA GLN A 141 19.30 -23.91 -17.56
C GLN A 141 20.34 -22.79 -17.72
N SER A 142 20.89 -22.33 -16.60
CA SER A 142 21.91 -21.30 -16.51
C SER A 142 23.17 -21.70 -17.28
N ARG A 143 23.37 -21.13 -18.48
CA ARG A 143 24.72 -21.01 -19.07
C ARG A 143 25.31 -19.69 -18.59
N LYS A 144 26.39 -19.76 -17.80
CA LYS A 144 27.21 -18.60 -17.44
C LYS A 144 27.79 -17.99 -18.71
N LEU A 145 27.38 -16.77 -19.08
CA LEU A 145 28.14 -15.94 -20.01
C LEU A 145 29.29 -15.30 -19.21
N GLN A 146 30.52 -15.67 -19.55
CA GLN A 146 31.73 -14.98 -19.12
C GLN A 146 31.87 -13.71 -19.99
N LEU A 147 31.90 -12.52 -19.39
CA LEU A 147 32.23 -11.29 -20.11
C LEU A 147 33.75 -11.24 -20.39
N PRO A 148 34.19 -10.82 -21.58
CA PRO A 148 35.61 -10.71 -21.90
C PRO A 148 36.24 -9.49 -21.21
N THR A 149 37.40 -9.69 -20.59
CA THR A 149 38.22 -8.65 -19.98
C THR A 149 38.75 -7.71 -21.05
N GLU A 150 38.49 -6.41 -20.90
CA GLU A 150 39.14 -5.35 -21.68
C GLU A 150 40.66 -5.43 -21.52
N GLN A 151 41.37 -5.59 -22.65
CA GLN A 151 42.78 -5.29 -22.76
C GLN A 151 42.92 -3.93 -23.44
N GLN A 152 43.66 -3.00 -22.83
CA GLN A 152 44.61 -2.10 -23.50
C GLN A 152 45.29 -1.15 -22.49
N PRO A 153 46.48 -0.60 -22.78
CA PRO A 153 47.43 -0.92 -23.86
C PRO A 153 48.67 -1.67 -23.39
#